data_AF-A0A359EZT2-F1
#
_entry.id   AF-A0A359EZT2-F1
#
_cell.length_a   1.000
_cell.length_b   1.000
_cell.length_c   1.000
_cell.angle_alpha   90.00
_cell.angle_beta   90.00
_cell.angle_gamma   90.00
#
_symmetry.space_group_name_H-M   'P 1'
#
loop_
_entity.id
_entity.type
_entity.pdbx_description
1 polymer ?
#
loop_
_entity_poly.entity_id
_entity_poly.type
_entity_poly.pdbx_seq_one_letter_code
_entity_poly.pdbx_strand_id
1 'polypeptide(L)'
;QVLLILPVLVIASLLQRLSWREFLARWGTVALCVAVLCMPWAIRNHSVFGEFVAISTNGGDNLCVGFHEGAGGGFEIPPDCQTGEFYVDGPAAEVRRNAETAHRARVWAANNLSELPVLSLRKLWFTYNHDHDGLRAVEGYESNRFLPNPIRVVLRWLSDIYYYAVAALTAFSAARFLRRADGSSRLDGLIWVLTATSCAVPVLFFGDARFKVPAMTLVALIAVSGLARTPHVGT
;
A
#
# COMPACT_ATOMS: atom_id res chain seq x y z
N GLN A 1 -2.57 -2.86 3.41
CA GLN A 1 -1.67 -2.01 4.22
C GLN A 1 -1.91 -2.18 5.71
N VAL A 2 -3.10 -1.89 6.26
CA VAL A 2 -3.38 -2.00 7.71
C VAL A 2 -2.98 -3.35 8.31
N LEU A 3 -3.37 -4.48 7.70
CA LEU A 3 -3.00 -5.82 8.20
C LEU A 3 -1.50 -6.10 8.19
N LEU A 4 -0.73 -5.45 7.32
CA LEU A 4 0.73 -5.64 7.23
C LEU A 4 1.48 -4.81 8.28
N ILE A 5 0.85 -3.77 8.82
CA ILE A 5 1.38 -2.91 9.88
C ILE A 5 1.20 -3.59 11.26
N LEU A 6 0.16 -4.41 11.43
CA LEU A 6 -0.13 -5.08 12.71
C LEU A 6 1.03 -5.96 13.21
N PRO A 7 1.68 -6.84 12.40
CA PRO A 7 2.83 -7.61 12.85
C PRO A 7 3.98 -6.76 13.37
N VAL A 8 4.26 -5.61 12.73
CA VAL A 8 5.31 -4.68 13.18
C VAL A 8 5.00 -4.16 14.58
N LEU A 9 3.75 -3.76 14.81
CA LEU A 9 3.30 -3.29 16.11
C LEU A 9 3.31 -4.41 17.16
N VAL A 10 2.94 -5.65 16.81
CA VAL A 10 3.00 -6.83 17.70
C VAL A 10 4.45 -7.06 18.12
N ILE A 11 5.37 -7.14 17.17
CA ILE A 11 6.80 -7.32 17.44
C ILE A 11 7.33 -6.19 18.32
N ALA A 12 6.99 -4.93 18.02
CA ALA A 12 7.39 -3.79 18.83
C ALA A 12 6.88 -3.89 20.27
N SER A 13 5.66 -4.37 20.48
CA SER A 13 5.09 -4.59 21.81
C SER A 13 5.75 -5.74 22.58
N LEU A 14 6.14 -6.81 21.90
CA LEU A 14 6.90 -7.92 22.51
C LEU A 14 8.29 -7.45 22.95
N LEU A 15 8.95 -6.62 22.15
CA LEU A 15 10.25 -6.02 22.47
C LEU A 15 10.19 -5.05 23.67
N GLN A 16 9.01 -4.54 24.02
CA GLN A 16 8.80 -3.72 25.21
C GLN A 16 8.71 -4.53 26.52
N ARG A 17 8.79 -5.88 26.46
CA ARG A 17 8.70 -6.78 27.64
C ARG A 17 7.43 -6.54 28.49
N LEU A 18 6.31 -6.28 27.81
CA LEU A 18 5.00 -6.19 28.47
C LEU A 18 4.69 -7.50 29.21
N SER A 19 3.94 -7.41 30.31
CA SER A 19 3.41 -8.60 30.94
C SER A 19 2.44 -9.32 29.98
N TRP A 20 2.33 -10.65 30.09
CA TRP A 20 1.42 -11.42 29.23
C TRP A 20 -0.04 -10.94 29.32
N ARG A 21 -0.46 -10.46 30.50
CA ARG A 21 -1.80 -9.89 30.71
C ARG A 21 -2.01 -8.59 29.94
N GLU A 22 -1.04 -7.68 29.97
CA GLU A 22 -1.11 -6.42 29.21
C GLU A 22 -1.03 -6.66 27.71
N PHE A 23 -0.20 -7.61 27.28
CA PHE A 23 -0.10 -8.00 25.88
C PHE A 23 -1.45 -8.54 25.39
N LEU A 24 -2.04 -9.50 26.10
CA LEU A 24 -3.35 -10.05 25.76
C LEU A 24 -4.46 -9.00 25.83
N ALA A 25 -4.46 -8.11 26.81
CA ALA A 25 -5.45 -7.06 26.92
C ALA A 25 -5.38 -6.10 25.71
N ARG A 26 -4.18 -5.62 25.35
CA ARG A 26 -3.98 -4.69 24.22
C ARG A 26 -4.31 -5.35 22.89
N TRP A 27 -3.69 -6.50 22.60
CA TRP A 27 -3.86 -7.19 21.33
C TRP A 27 -5.20 -7.88 21.20
N GLY A 28 -5.75 -8.40 22.30
CA GLY A 28 -7.11 -8.90 22.36
C GLY A 28 -8.13 -7.79 22.08
N THR A 29 -7.93 -6.59 22.60
CA THR A 29 -8.78 -5.43 22.28
C THR A 29 -8.67 -5.04 20.81
N VAL A 30 -7.46 -4.94 20.26
CA VAL A 30 -7.27 -4.63 18.83
C VAL A 30 -7.92 -5.70 17.95
N ALA A 31 -7.68 -6.98 18.24
CA ALA A 31 -8.27 -8.10 17.50
C ALA A 31 -9.80 -8.10 17.60
N LEU A 32 -10.35 -7.83 18.79
CA LEU A 32 -11.79 -7.71 19.00
C LEU A 32 -12.37 -6.53 18.20
N CYS A 33 -11.73 -5.35 18.23
CA CYS A 33 -12.17 -4.20 17.45
C CYS A 33 -12.16 -4.50 15.94
N VAL A 34 -11.08 -5.10 15.42
CA VAL A 34 -11.00 -5.50 14.01
C VAL A 34 -12.09 -6.52 13.69
N ALA A 35 -12.30 -7.52 14.55
CA ALA A 35 -13.34 -8.52 14.36
C ALA A 35 -14.74 -7.87 14.34
N VAL A 36 -15.07 -7.01 15.32
CA VAL A 36 -16.37 -6.33 15.40
C VAL A 36 -16.62 -5.45 14.17
N LEU A 37 -15.59 -4.75 13.67
CA LEU A 37 -15.72 -3.88 12.50
C LEU A 37 -15.82 -4.66 11.18
N CYS A 38 -15.09 -5.77 11.05
CA CYS A 38 -15.06 -6.55 9.80
C CYS A 38 -16.16 -7.63 9.74
N MET A 39 -16.67 -8.10 10.88
CA MET A 39 -17.61 -9.21 10.95
C MET A 39 -18.93 -8.96 10.22
N PRO A 40 -19.59 -7.78 10.32
CA PRO A 40 -20.82 -7.53 9.56
C PRO A 40 -20.62 -7.67 8.05
N TRP A 41 -19.47 -7.21 7.55
CA TRP A 41 -19.12 -7.34 6.14
C TRP A 41 -18.81 -8.79 5.75
N ALA A 42 -18.05 -9.51 6.57
CA ALA A 42 -17.76 -10.92 6.34
C ALA A 42 -19.02 -11.80 6.38
N ILE A 43 -19.97 -11.52 7.26
CA ILE A 43 -21.27 -12.20 7.31
C ILE A 43 -22.06 -11.92 6.03
N ARG A 44 -22.17 -10.64 5.61
CA ARG A 44 -22.81 -10.28 4.34
C ARG A 44 -22.18 -11.02 3.17
N ASN A 45 -20.85 -11.05 3.13
CA ASN A 45 -20.13 -11.73 2.06
C ASN A 45 -20.42 -13.22 2.05
N HIS A 46 -20.42 -13.87 3.22
CA HIS A 46 -20.79 -15.28 3.31
C HIS A 46 -22.21 -15.54 2.77
N SER A 47 -23.18 -14.69 3.11
CA SER A 47 -24.55 -14.81 2.61
C SER A 47 -24.69 -14.59 1.10
N VAL A 48 -23.83 -13.76 0.49
CA VAL A 48 -23.89 -13.44 -0.94
C VAL A 48 -23.09 -14.42 -1.80
N PHE A 49 -21.90 -14.82 -1.35
CA PHE A 49 -20.99 -15.67 -2.10
C PHE A 49 -21.21 -17.17 -1.82
N GLY A 50 -21.88 -17.52 -0.72
CA GLY A 50 -22.07 -18.92 -0.31
C GLY A 50 -20.82 -19.57 0.30
N GLU A 51 -19.74 -18.80 0.47
CA GLU A 51 -18.47 -19.23 1.04
C GLU A 51 -17.80 -18.10 1.84
N PHE A 52 -16.73 -18.39 2.57
CA PHE A 52 -16.09 -17.40 3.42
C PHE A 52 -15.21 -16.42 2.60
N VAL A 53 -15.73 -15.22 2.36
CA VAL A 53 -14.99 -14.09 1.78
C VAL A 53 -14.83 -12.99 2.83
N ALA A 54 -13.62 -12.86 3.39
CA ALA A 54 -13.36 -11.94 4.51
C ALA A 54 -13.59 -10.47 4.14
N ILE A 55 -13.02 -10.01 3.02
CA ILE A 55 -13.07 -8.60 2.60
C ILE A 55 -13.53 -8.47 1.14
N SER A 56 -12.86 -9.14 0.19
CA SER A 56 -13.15 -8.98 -1.24
C SER A 56 -12.65 -10.15 -2.09
N THR A 57 -13.22 -10.28 -3.29
CA THR A 57 -12.92 -11.26 -4.35
C THR A 57 -11.99 -10.70 -5.44
N ASN A 58 -11.22 -9.64 -5.14
CA ASN A 58 -10.30 -9.01 -6.09
C ASN A 58 -8.82 -9.34 -5.84
N GLY A 59 -8.52 -10.15 -4.82
CA GLY A 59 -7.15 -10.47 -4.42
C GLY A 59 -6.40 -11.23 -5.51
N GLY A 60 -7.07 -12.20 -6.14
CA GLY A 60 -6.50 -12.98 -7.23
C GLY A 60 -6.19 -12.16 -8.46
N ASP A 61 -7.12 -11.29 -8.89
CA ASP A 61 -6.89 -10.39 -10.02
C ASP A 61 -5.71 -9.46 -9.73
N ASN A 62 -5.65 -8.86 -8.53
CA ASN A 62 -4.54 -7.99 -8.13
C ASN A 62 -3.19 -8.72 -8.10
N LEU A 63 -3.18 -9.99 -7.67
CA LEU A 63 -1.98 -10.83 -7.71
C LEU A 63 -1.58 -11.13 -9.16
N CYS A 64 -2.53 -11.53 -10.00
CA CYS A 64 -2.27 -11.91 -11.38
C CYS A 64 -1.75 -10.74 -12.20
N VAL A 65 -2.35 -9.54 -12.09
CA VAL A 65 -1.81 -8.32 -12.70
C VAL A 65 -0.35 -8.08 -12.29
N GLY A 66 -0.03 -8.36 -11.03
CA GLY A 66 1.31 -8.21 -10.48
C GLY A 66 2.32 -9.31 -10.82
N PHE A 67 1.84 -10.50 -11.20
CA PHE A 67 2.63 -11.72 -11.32
C PHE A 67 2.07 -12.59 -12.45
N HIS A 68 2.50 -12.30 -13.67
CA HIS A 68 2.14 -13.03 -14.87
C HIS A 68 3.24 -12.89 -15.91
N GLU A 69 3.14 -13.63 -17.01
CA GLU A 69 4.11 -13.56 -18.10
C GLU A 69 4.08 -12.18 -18.76
N GLY A 70 5.22 -11.48 -18.75
CA GLY A 70 5.31 -10.13 -19.31
C GLY A 70 4.97 -9.00 -18.33
N ALA A 71 4.74 -9.29 -17.04
CA ALA A 71 4.41 -8.27 -16.05
C ALA A 71 5.41 -7.10 -16.04
N GLY A 72 4.92 -5.91 -16.39
CA GLY A 72 5.73 -4.68 -16.42
C GLY A 72 5.99 -4.07 -15.04
N GLY A 73 5.22 -4.49 -14.03
CA GLY A 73 5.22 -3.92 -12.68
C GLY A 73 4.26 -2.76 -12.47
N GLY A 74 3.64 -2.24 -13.54
CA GLY A 74 2.52 -1.28 -13.46
C GLY A 74 1.16 -1.98 -13.45
N PHE A 75 0.08 -1.20 -13.36
CA PHE A 75 -1.26 -1.73 -13.62
C PHE A 75 -1.46 -1.99 -15.11
N GLU A 76 -1.85 -3.20 -15.44
CA GLU A 76 -2.30 -3.61 -16.77
C GLU A 76 -3.37 -4.69 -16.64
N ILE A 77 -4.15 -4.92 -17.69
CA ILE A 77 -5.13 -6.02 -17.74
C ILE A 77 -4.58 -7.05 -18.73
N PRO A 78 -3.76 -8.01 -18.27
CA PRO A 78 -3.12 -8.95 -19.18
C PRO A 78 -4.11 -10.02 -19.65
N PRO A 79 -3.97 -10.51 -20.89
CA PRO A 79 -4.75 -11.65 -21.39
C PRO A 79 -4.65 -12.88 -20.48
N ASP A 80 -3.49 -13.12 -19.87
CA ASP A 80 -3.22 -14.22 -18.93
C ASP A 80 -4.13 -14.23 -17.70
N CYS A 81 -4.64 -13.06 -17.30
CA CYS A 81 -5.58 -12.94 -16.16
C CYS A 81 -7.05 -13.00 -16.60
N GLN A 82 -7.32 -13.13 -17.90
CA GLN A 82 -8.68 -13.34 -18.38
C GLN A 82 -9.07 -14.80 -18.18
N THR A 83 -10.14 -15.01 -17.40
CA THR A 83 -10.69 -16.34 -17.08
C THR A 83 -11.93 -16.68 -17.91
N GLY A 84 -12.42 -15.72 -18.71
CA GLY A 84 -13.73 -15.81 -19.37
C GLY A 84 -14.92 -15.49 -18.46
N GLU A 85 -14.67 -15.25 -17.17
CA GLU A 85 -15.69 -14.88 -16.17
C GLU A 85 -15.48 -13.43 -15.71
N PHE A 86 -16.58 -12.73 -15.47
CA PHE A 86 -16.64 -11.34 -15.00
C PHE A 86 -17.56 -11.20 -13.78
N TYR A 87 -17.43 -10.09 -13.06
CA TYR A 87 -18.27 -9.79 -11.90
C TYR A 87 -19.77 -9.73 -12.22
N VAL A 88 -20.11 -9.41 -13.47
CA VAL A 88 -21.51 -9.38 -13.96
C VAL A 88 -22.14 -10.76 -14.05
N ASP A 89 -21.33 -11.83 -14.10
CA ASP A 89 -21.79 -13.22 -14.19
C ASP A 89 -22.23 -13.77 -12.82
N GLY A 90 -22.04 -12.99 -11.75
CA GLY A 90 -22.56 -13.24 -10.41
C GLY A 90 -21.50 -13.75 -9.41
N PRO A 91 -21.90 -13.90 -8.14
CA PRO A 91 -20.96 -14.14 -7.03
C PRO A 91 -20.10 -15.39 -7.19
N ALA A 92 -20.67 -16.48 -7.71
CA ALA A 92 -19.93 -17.73 -7.91
C ALA A 92 -18.83 -17.61 -8.98
N ALA A 93 -19.04 -16.78 -10.00
CA ALA A 93 -18.06 -16.49 -11.03
C ALA A 93 -16.92 -15.62 -10.48
N GLU A 94 -17.23 -14.61 -9.66
CA GLU A 94 -16.22 -13.80 -8.98
C GLU A 94 -15.27 -14.63 -8.11
N VAL A 95 -15.84 -15.57 -7.34
CA VAL A 95 -15.08 -16.49 -6.48
C VAL A 95 -14.13 -17.36 -7.29
N ARG A 96 -14.62 -18.02 -8.35
CA ARG A 96 -13.81 -18.89 -9.21
C ARG A 96 -12.72 -18.10 -9.91
N ARG A 97 -13.05 -16.94 -10.47
CA ARG A 97 -12.09 -16.01 -11.05
C ARG A 97 -10.99 -15.64 -10.07
N ASN A 98 -11.35 -15.27 -8.84
CA ASN A 98 -10.39 -14.90 -7.80
C ASN A 98 -9.47 -16.07 -7.43
N ALA A 99 -10.00 -17.28 -7.29
CA ALA A 99 -9.20 -18.46 -6.98
C ALA A 99 -8.23 -18.82 -8.12
N GLU A 100 -8.71 -18.80 -9.36
CA GLU A 100 -7.93 -19.12 -10.56
C GLU A 100 -6.80 -18.12 -10.80
N THR A 101 -7.09 -16.82 -10.77
CA THR A 101 -6.09 -15.77 -10.95
C THR A 101 -5.06 -15.77 -9.84
N ALA A 102 -5.47 -16.01 -8.57
CA ALA A 102 -4.54 -16.20 -7.47
C ALA A 102 -3.65 -17.44 -7.67
N HIS A 103 -4.18 -18.52 -8.24
CA HIS A 103 -3.42 -19.73 -8.54
C HIS A 103 -2.37 -19.47 -9.63
N ARG A 104 -2.77 -18.88 -10.77
CA ARG A 104 -1.86 -18.50 -11.86
C ARG A 104 -0.71 -17.62 -11.37
N ALA A 105 -1.04 -16.59 -10.58
CA ALA A 105 -0.05 -15.68 -10.00
C ALA A 105 0.98 -16.38 -9.12
N ARG A 106 0.52 -17.30 -8.25
CA ARG A 106 1.40 -18.05 -7.34
C ARG A 106 2.29 -19.03 -8.10
N VAL A 107 1.75 -19.72 -9.09
CA VAL A 107 2.52 -20.64 -9.95
C VAL A 107 3.59 -19.87 -10.70
N TRP A 108 3.24 -18.75 -11.33
CA TRP A 108 4.20 -17.90 -12.04
C TRP A 108 5.30 -17.39 -11.09
N ALA A 109 4.93 -16.83 -9.94
CA ALA A 109 5.90 -16.30 -8.99
C ALA A 109 6.85 -17.37 -8.45
N ALA A 110 6.35 -18.59 -8.20
CA ALA A 110 7.17 -19.72 -7.75
C ALA A 110 8.17 -20.20 -8.81
N ASN A 111 7.80 -20.13 -10.09
CA ASN A 111 8.66 -20.54 -11.20
C ASN A 111 9.65 -19.45 -11.64
N ASN A 112 9.39 -18.17 -11.32
CA ASN A 112 10.17 -17.01 -11.79
C ASN A 112 10.79 -16.20 -10.64
N LEU A 113 11.34 -16.88 -9.63
CA LEU A 113 11.92 -16.22 -8.44
C LEU A 113 13.01 -15.19 -8.76
N SER A 114 13.79 -15.41 -9.84
CA SER A 114 14.85 -14.50 -10.30
C SER A 114 14.32 -13.17 -10.82
N GLU A 115 13.07 -13.10 -11.27
CA GLU A 115 12.45 -11.88 -11.81
C GLU A 115 11.89 -10.98 -10.71
N LEU A 116 11.54 -11.57 -9.56
CA LEU A 116 10.87 -10.86 -8.46
C LEU A 116 11.62 -9.60 -7.98
N PRO A 117 12.97 -9.55 -7.85
CA PRO A 117 13.65 -8.35 -7.42
C PRO A 117 13.47 -7.17 -8.39
N VAL A 118 13.68 -7.40 -9.70
CA VAL A 118 13.53 -6.36 -10.73
C VAL A 118 12.07 -5.92 -10.82
N LEU A 119 11.16 -6.88 -10.79
CA LEU A 119 9.73 -6.62 -10.82
C LEU A 119 9.27 -5.80 -9.61
N SER A 120 9.79 -6.10 -8.42
CA SER A 120 9.53 -5.33 -7.20
C SER A 120 10.00 -3.87 -7.33
N LEU A 121 11.19 -3.64 -7.90
CA LEU A 121 11.70 -2.29 -8.15
C LEU A 121 10.83 -1.54 -9.16
N ARG A 122 10.37 -2.21 -10.23
CA ARG A 122 9.43 -1.61 -11.20
C ARG A 122 8.11 -1.23 -10.55
N LYS A 123 7.53 -2.10 -9.71
CA LYS A 123 6.30 -1.82 -8.94
C LYS A 123 6.45 -0.60 -8.04
N LEU A 124 7.59 -0.48 -7.36
CA LEU A 124 7.90 0.70 -6.57
C LEU A 124 8.04 1.94 -7.46
N TRP A 125 8.71 1.85 -8.61
CA TRP A 125 8.84 2.98 -9.53
C TRP A 125 7.47 3.49 -10.02
N PHE A 126 6.59 2.61 -10.49
CA PHE A 126 5.23 3.00 -10.91
C PHE A 126 4.39 3.55 -9.75
N THR A 127 4.66 3.13 -8.52
CA THR A 127 3.97 3.68 -7.34
C THR A 127 4.49 5.07 -6.99
N TYR A 128 5.79 5.32 -7.07
CA TYR A 128 6.42 6.51 -6.46
C TYR A 128 6.94 7.56 -7.44
N ASN A 129 6.85 7.36 -8.76
CA ASN A 129 7.42 8.29 -9.74
C ASN A 129 6.67 9.64 -9.87
N HIS A 130 5.37 9.72 -9.60
CA HIS A 130 4.59 10.97 -9.71
C HIS A 130 3.32 10.93 -8.82
N ASP A 131 2.68 12.07 -8.56
CA ASP A 131 1.50 12.16 -7.68
C ASP A 131 0.24 12.73 -8.35
N HIS A 132 0.35 13.17 -9.59
CA HIS A 132 -0.75 13.77 -10.33
C HIS A 132 -1.86 12.79 -10.80
N ASP A 133 -1.83 11.51 -10.42
CA ASP A 133 -2.82 10.52 -10.89
C ASP A 133 -4.25 10.87 -10.44
N GLY A 134 -4.39 11.55 -9.30
CA GLY A 134 -5.69 12.06 -8.83
C GLY A 134 -6.41 12.96 -9.85
N LEU A 135 -5.67 13.69 -10.69
CA LEU A 135 -6.23 14.49 -11.77
C LEU A 135 -6.85 13.61 -12.88
N ARG A 136 -6.24 12.46 -13.19
CA ARG A 136 -6.82 11.51 -14.13
C ARG A 136 -8.04 10.84 -13.54
N ALA A 137 -7.97 10.45 -12.26
CA ALA A 137 -9.05 9.77 -11.56
C ALA A 137 -10.33 10.62 -11.48
N VAL A 138 -10.22 11.93 -11.16
CA VAL A 138 -11.40 12.81 -11.06
C VAL A 138 -12.10 13.03 -12.40
N GLU A 139 -11.37 12.91 -13.52
CA GLU A 139 -11.92 12.98 -14.88
C GLU A 139 -12.28 11.59 -15.46
N GLY A 140 -12.45 10.58 -14.61
CA GLY A 140 -12.81 9.22 -15.02
C GLY A 140 -11.74 8.58 -15.91
N TYR A 141 -10.46 8.72 -15.54
CA TYR A 141 -9.32 8.33 -16.35
C TYR A 141 -9.34 8.97 -17.73
N GLU A 142 -9.65 10.27 -17.77
CA GLU A 142 -9.71 11.11 -18.97
C GLU A 142 -10.89 10.82 -19.92
N SER A 143 -11.83 9.95 -19.52
CA SER A 143 -13.06 9.71 -20.29
C SER A 143 -14.04 10.88 -20.22
N ASN A 144 -13.99 11.70 -19.16
CA ASN A 144 -14.84 12.87 -18.99
C ASN A 144 -14.02 14.09 -18.56
N ARG A 145 -13.32 14.69 -19.53
CA ARG A 145 -12.46 15.86 -19.30
C ARG A 145 -13.31 17.12 -19.12
N PHE A 146 -13.36 17.64 -17.90
CA PHE A 146 -14.08 18.89 -17.58
C PHE A 146 -13.14 20.05 -17.24
N LEU A 147 -11.87 19.80 -16.96
CA LEU A 147 -10.88 20.84 -16.70
C LEU A 147 -10.19 21.30 -17.99
N PRO A 148 -10.09 22.61 -18.26
CA PRO A 148 -9.30 23.13 -19.36
C PRO A 148 -7.83 22.69 -19.31
N ASN A 149 -7.23 22.39 -20.48
CA ASN A 149 -5.84 21.92 -20.59
C ASN A 149 -4.81 22.77 -19.81
N PRO A 150 -4.84 24.12 -19.84
CA PRO A 150 -3.88 24.92 -19.07
C PRO A 150 -3.97 24.67 -17.56
N ILE A 151 -5.20 24.56 -17.02
CA ILE A 151 -5.44 24.29 -15.60
C ILE A 151 -4.92 22.90 -15.24
N ARG A 152 -5.16 21.89 -16.10
CA ARG A 152 -4.64 20.53 -15.90
C ARG A 152 -3.13 20.48 -15.79
N VAL A 153 -2.43 21.19 -16.68
CA VAL A 153 -0.96 21.25 -16.66
C VAL A 153 -0.46 21.87 -15.37
N VAL A 154 -1.07 22.96 -14.91
CA VAL A 154 -0.72 23.61 -13.63
C VAL A 154 -0.97 22.67 -12.46
N LEU A 155 -2.14 22.05 -12.37
CA LEU A 155 -2.48 21.12 -11.28
C LEU A 155 -1.53 19.92 -11.24
N ARG A 156 -1.17 19.35 -12.40
CA ARG A 156 -0.18 18.28 -12.50
C ARG A 156 1.16 18.71 -11.91
N TRP A 157 1.67 19.86 -12.34
CA TRP A 157 2.95 20.39 -11.84
C TRP A 157 2.91 20.68 -10.35
N LEU A 158 1.85 21.33 -9.85
CA LEU A 158 1.71 21.62 -8.43
C LEU A 158 1.68 20.34 -7.58
N SER A 159 0.97 19.30 -8.04
CA SER A 159 0.92 17.99 -7.38
C SER A 159 2.30 17.35 -7.30
N ASP A 160 3.02 17.29 -8.43
CA ASP A 160 4.33 16.65 -8.48
C ASP A 160 5.39 17.46 -7.71
N ILE A 161 5.37 18.80 -7.78
CA ILE A 161 6.28 19.68 -7.02
C ILE A 161 6.05 19.48 -5.52
N TYR A 162 4.79 19.51 -5.06
CA TYR A 162 4.46 19.27 -3.66
C TYR A 162 4.95 17.90 -3.20
N TYR A 163 4.68 16.87 -3.99
CA TYR A 163 5.10 15.51 -3.71
C TYR A 163 6.63 15.38 -3.58
N TYR A 164 7.39 15.91 -4.55
CA TYR A 164 8.84 15.86 -4.50
C TYR A 164 9.44 16.71 -3.37
N ALA A 165 8.79 17.81 -2.98
CA ALA A 165 9.21 18.59 -1.81
C ALA A 165 9.07 17.77 -0.52
N VAL A 166 7.94 17.07 -0.33
CA VAL A 166 7.75 16.16 0.82
C VAL A 166 8.75 15.00 0.78
N ALA A 167 9.01 14.43 -0.41
CA ALA A 167 10.00 13.38 -0.58
C ALA A 167 11.42 13.84 -0.22
N ALA A 168 11.81 15.05 -0.64
CA ALA A 168 13.11 15.63 -0.30
C ALA A 168 13.26 15.87 1.21
N LEU A 169 12.23 16.39 1.88
CA LEU A 169 12.21 16.56 3.34
C LEU A 169 12.27 15.23 4.09
N THR A 170 11.61 14.20 3.55
CA THR A 170 11.67 12.83 4.08
C THR A 170 13.07 12.25 3.95
N ALA A 171 13.72 12.41 2.79
CA ALA A 171 15.09 11.97 2.55
C ALA A 171 16.09 12.71 3.45
N PHE A 172 15.89 14.02 3.66
CA PHE A 172 16.67 14.80 4.62
C PHE A 172 16.51 14.28 6.06
N SER A 173 15.28 14.01 6.49
CA SER A 173 14.99 13.43 7.81
C SER A 173 15.59 12.02 7.96
N ALA A 174 15.56 11.20 6.91
CA ALA A 174 16.20 9.88 6.88
C ALA A 174 17.72 10.00 7.07
N ALA A 175 18.37 10.91 6.36
CA ALA A 175 19.81 11.12 6.46
C ALA A 175 20.24 11.53 7.88
N ARG A 176 19.48 12.41 8.54
CA ARG A 176 19.73 12.80 9.94
C ARG A 176 19.53 11.63 10.91
N PHE A 177 18.44 10.88 10.74
CA PHE A 177 18.13 9.71 11.54
C PHE A 177 19.23 8.64 11.46
N LEU A 178 19.68 8.30 10.24
CA LEU A 178 20.73 7.32 10.00
C LEU A 178 22.09 7.76 10.53
N ARG A 179 22.40 9.06 10.48
CA ARG A 179 23.61 9.64 11.07
C ARG A 179 23.53 9.78 12.60
N ARG A 180 22.39 9.40 13.22
CA ARG A 180 22.09 9.60 14.64
C ARG A 180 22.29 11.05 15.11
N ALA A 181 22.12 12.01 14.20
CA ALA A 181 22.36 13.42 14.48
C ALA A 181 21.41 13.98 15.56
N ASP A 182 20.26 13.35 15.75
CA ASP A 182 19.13 13.90 16.53
C ASP A 182 18.77 13.09 17.78
N GLY A 183 19.63 12.16 18.24
CA GLY A 183 19.33 11.31 19.39
C GLY A 183 18.02 10.53 19.22
N SER A 184 18.01 9.53 18.33
CA SER A 184 16.77 8.85 17.94
C SER A 184 16.15 8.03 19.07
N SER A 185 14.83 8.17 19.23
CA SER A 185 14.04 7.38 20.18
C SER A 185 13.61 6.03 19.57
N ARG A 186 13.17 5.09 20.42
CA ARG A 186 12.54 3.83 19.94
C ARG A 186 11.26 4.08 19.14
N LEU A 187 10.53 5.15 19.48
CA LEU A 187 9.32 5.55 18.76
C LEU A 187 9.65 6.03 17.33
N ASP A 188 10.73 6.80 17.17
CA ASP A 188 11.20 7.24 15.85
C ASP A 188 11.52 6.01 14.97
N GLY A 189 12.24 5.03 15.53
CA GLY A 189 12.53 3.78 14.83
C GLY A 189 11.27 3.01 14.44
N LEU A 190 10.26 2.95 15.33
CA LEU A 190 8.99 2.32 15.01
C LEU A 190 8.29 3.02 13.84
N ILE A 191 8.19 4.35 13.86
CA ILE A 191 7.58 5.14 12.78
C ILE A 191 8.28 4.87 11.44
N TRP A 192 9.61 4.80 11.42
CA TRP A 192 10.37 4.44 10.22
C TRP A 192 10.02 3.04 9.70
N VAL A 193 9.94 2.04 10.56
CA VAL A 193 9.59 0.67 10.16
C VAL A 193 8.15 0.62 9.63
N LEU A 194 7.18 1.24 10.32
CA LEU A 194 5.78 1.29 9.87
C LEU A 194 5.67 1.98 8.50
N THR A 195 6.43 3.05 8.29
CA THR A 195 6.48 3.76 7.00
C THR A 195 7.06 2.87 5.91
N ALA A 196 8.22 2.25 6.15
CA ALA A 196 8.85 1.36 5.19
C ALA A 196 7.95 0.18 4.81
N THR A 197 7.31 -0.45 5.80
CA THR A 197 6.34 -1.55 5.56
C THR A 197 5.15 -1.07 4.74
N SER A 198 4.60 0.10 5.05
CA SER A 198 3.48 0.69 4.29
C SER A 198 3.88 0.99 2.85
N CYS A 199 5.11 1.49 2.66
CA CYS A 199 5.64 1.82 1.35
C CYS A 199 5.94 0.59 0.48
N ALA A 200 6.23 -0.55 1.10
CA ALA A 200 6.56 -1.80 0.42
C ALA A 200 5.33 -2.60 -0.06
N VAL A 201 4.11 -2.25 0.38
CA VAL A 201 2.91 -3.02 0.03
C VAL A 201 2.66 -3.23 -1.48
N PRO A 202 2.90 -2.25 -2.38
CA PRO A 202 2.71 -2.45 -3.82
C PRO A 202 3.53 -3.62 -4.40
N VAL A 203 4.64 -4.00 -3.76
CA VAL A 203 5.46 -5.14 -4.18
C VAL A 203 4.66 -6.45 -4.19
N LEU A 204 3.67 -6.58 -3.31
CA LEU A 204 2.82 -7.76 -3.19
C LEU A 204 1.76 -7.86 -4.29
N PHE A 205 1.55 -6.81 -5.08
CA PHE A 205 0.53 -6.74 -6.13
C PHE A 205 1.18 -6.12 -7.37
N PHE A 206 0.75 -4.93 -7.78
CA PHE A 206 1.33 -4.14 -8.86
C PHE A 206 1.59 -2.71 -8.40
N GLY A 207 2.35 -1.96 -9.19
CA GLY A 207 2.62 -0.55 -8.96
C GLY A 207 1.54 0.34 -9.57
N ASP A 208 1.04 1.27 -8.76
CA ASP A 208 0.10 2.31 -9.16
C ASP A 208 0.22 3.48 -8.17
N ALA A 209 0.16 4.71 -8.67
CA ALA A 209 0.30 5.91 -7.85
C ALA A 209 -0.66 5.92 -6.65
N ARG A 210 -1.88 5.38 -6.80
CA ARG A 210 -2.88 5.34 -5.73
C ARG A 210 -2.47 4.52 -4.50
N PHE A 211 -1.57 3.55 -4.65
CA PHE A 211 -1.17 2.68 -3.54
C PHE A 211 -0.28 3.37 -2.52
N LYS A 212 0.35 4.50 -2.87
CA LYS A 212 1.15 5.28 -1.91
C LYS A 212 0.29 6.05 -0.90
N VAL A 213 -0.96 6.35 -1.24
CA VAL A 213 -1.81 7.31 -0.50
C VAL A 213 -1.84 7.03 1.01
N PRO A 214 -2.05 5.79 1.50
CA PRO A 214 -2.10 5.56 2.94
C PRO A 214 -0.74 5.64 3.62
N ALA A 215 0.36 5.45 2.89
CA ALA A 215 1.72 5.64 3.41
C ALA A 215 2.08 7.12 3.53
N MET A 216 1.48 8.00 2.71
CA MET A 216 1.82 9.43 2.68
C MET A 216 1.61 10.14 4.01
N THR A 217 0.67 9.71 4.85
CA THR A 217 0.50 10.27 6.20
C THR A 217 1.73 10.05 7.07
N LEU A 218 2.31 8.85 7.05
CA LEU A 218 3.52 8.54 7.82
C LEU A 218 4.75 9.23 7.22
N VAL A 219 4.83 9.30 5.89
CA VAL A 219 5.87 10.05 5.17
C VAL A 219 5.83 11.53 5.55
N ALA A 220 4.66 12.15 5.59
CA ALA A 220 4.49 13.55 5.99
C ALA A 220 4.92 13.80 7.44
N LEU A 221 4.56 12.88 8.37
CA LEU A 221 5.01 12.96 9.77
C LEU A 221 6.53 12.92 9.87
N ILE A 222 7.18 12.03 9.12
CA ILE A 222 8.64 11.94 9.06
C ILE A 222 9.25 13.22 8.47
N ALA A 223 8.69 13.76 7.38
CA ALA A 223 9.21 14.95 6.71
C ALA A 223 9.33 16.15 7.65
N VAL A 224 8.36 16.33 8.55
CA VAL A 224 8.36 17.43 9.54
C VAL A 224 9.37 17.19 10.67
N SER A 225 9.61 15.93 11.05
CA SER A 225 10.49 15.60 12.18
C SER A 225 11.93 16.08 12.00
N GLY A 226 12.47 16.05 10.77
CA GLY A 226 13.80 16.57 10.47
C GLY A 226 13.90 18.09 10.53
N LEU A 227 12.81 18.82 10.28
CA LEU A 227 12.77 20.28 10.37
C LEU A 227 12.75 20.75 11.84
N ALA A 228 11.93 20.11 12.66
CA ALA A 228 11.71 20.47 14.06
C ALA A 228 12.96 20.25 14.95
N ARG A 229 13.88 19.38 14.55
CA ARG A 229 15.12 19.07 15.28
C ARG A 229 16.34 19.80 14.71
N THR A 230 16.14 20.87 13.95
CA THR A 230 17.23 21.78 13.62
C THR A 230 17.50 22.64 14.86
N PRO A 231 18.73 22.62 15.45
CA PRO A 231 19.04 23.58 16.49
C PRO A 231 18.88 24.96 15.87
N HIS A 232 18.08 25.82 16.51
CA HIS A 232 18.11 27.24 16.22
C HIS A 232 19.55 27.69 16.41
N VAL A 233 20.24 27.99 15.30
CA VAL A 233 21.48 28.75 15.35
C VAL A 233 21.07 30.14 15.81
N GLY A 234 21.15 30.35 17.12
CA GLY A 234 20.94 31.65 17.73
C GLY A 234 21.91 32.64 17.10
N THR A 235 21.33 33.76 16.65
CA THR A 235 22.02 34.99 16.25
C THR A 235 22.89 35.54 17.37
#